data_AF-A0A8J2PZN0-F1
#
_entry.id   AF-A0A8J2PZN0-F1
#
_cell.length_a   1.000
_cell.length_b   1.000
_cell.length_c   1.000
_cell.angle_alpha   90.00
_cell.angle_beta   90.00
_cell.angle_gamma   90.00
#
_symmetry.space_group_name_H-M   'P 1'
#
loop_
_entity.id
_entity.type
_entity.pdbx_description
1 polymer ?
#
loop_
_entity_poly.entity_id
_entity_poly.type
_entity_poly.pdbx_seq_one_letter_code
_entity_poly.pdbx_strand_id
1 'polypeptide(L)'
;MSGIYLPGDIVPLMVPGKKRTEVIGCGLERVINDPDNLLVVQPGVRRVSHGKQWMAVHSRRYVPQKGDRVIGIVTSAHGETFKIDIGAADIAFINFLSFEGVTRRNRPNLKVGDLIYATVTSATKHLEPELTCVDGEGRARGMGSLPSGGFLFKTSLNLVRRILSPTSRLLSLIGKDIKFEITSGINGRIWIKGINVVEVVAVHRIIKDSEFIPEPDIPAFVDKQISRLYGFPVSSDESNNDRTS
;
A
#
# COMPACT_ATOMS: atom_id res chain seq x y z
N MET A 1 -4.44 19.37 16.79
CA MET A 1 -3.00 19.02 16.80
C MET A 1 -2.85 17.52 16.68
N SER A 2 -2.02 17.05 15.76
CA SER A 2 -1.63 15.64 15.66
C SER A 2 -0.46 15.39 16.62
N GLY A 3 -0.72 14.71 17.73
CA GLY A 3 0.32 14.33 18.70
C GLY A 3 1.11 13.12 18.23
N ILE A 4 2.40 13.12 18.53
CA ILE A 4 3.28 11.95 18.44
C ILE A 4 3.19 11.22 19.78
N TYR A 5 3.04 9.89 19.73
CA TYR A 5 2.97 9.05 20.91
C TYR A 5 3.95 7.88 20.79
N LEU A 6 4.42 7.40 21.93
CA LEU A 6 5.37 6.32 22.09
C LEU A 6 4.69 5.09 22.73
N PRO A 7 5.25 3.89 22.54
CA PRO A 7 4.79 2.71 23.26
C PRO A 7 4.81 2.92 24.78
N GLY A 8 3.70 2.61 25.44
CA GLY A 8 3.51 2.85 26.88
C GLY A 8 2.65 4.07 27.20
N ASP A 9 2.50 5.00 26.26
CA ASP A 9 1.61 6.16 26.45
C ASP A 9 0.15 5.72 26.57
N ILE A 10 -0.60 6.41 27.44
CA ILE A 10 -2.02 6.19 27.62
C ILE A 10 -2.79 7.32 26.93
N VAL A 11 -3.75 6.95 26.10
CA VAL A 11 -4.56 7.91 25.33
C VAL A 11 -6.05 7.65 25.55
N PRO A 12 -6.89 8.70 25.69
CA PRO A 12 -8.29 8.52 26.04
C PRO A 12 -9.11 7.98 24.86
N LEU A 13 -10.00 7.02 25.11
CA LEU A 13 -10.91 6.45 24.12
C LEU A 13 -11.84 7.52 23.52
N MET A 14 -12.26 8.50 24.33
CA MET A 14 -13.04 9.65 23.89
C MET A 14 -12.14 10.87 23.68
N VAL A 15 -12.26 11.52 22.53
CA VAL A 15 -11.59 12.79 22.25
C VAL A 15 -12.64 13.90 22.29
N PRO A 16 -12.43 15.00 23.06
CA PRO A 16 -13.36 16.11 23.13
C PRO A 16 -13.76 16.62 21.73
N GLY A 17 -15.06 16.76 21.48
CA GLY A 17 -15.60 17.23 20.19
C GLY A 17 -15.67 16.18 19.07
N LYS A 18 -15.38 14.90 19.34
CA LYS A 18 -15.55 13.80 18.39
C LYS A 18 -16.44 12.69 18.96
N LYS A 19 -17.09 11.92 18.07
CA LYS A 19 -17.85 10.72 18.46
C LYS A 19 -16.95 9.76 19.25
N ARG A 20 -17.55 9.02 20.20
CA ARG A 20 -16.87 7.96 20.94
C ARG A 20 -16.27 6.96 19.96
N THR A 21 -15.07 6.47 20.27
CA THR A 21 -14.38 5.51 19.42
C THR A 21 -15.08 4.16 19.48
N GLU A 22 -15.57 3.70 18.34
CA GLU A 22 -16.21 2.40 18.16
C GLU A 22 -15.19 1.36 17.69
N VAL A 23 -14.24 1.78 16.84
CA VAL A 23 -13.25 0.89 16.23
C VAL A 23 -11.83 1.33 16.60
N ILE A 24 -11.08 0.39 17.17
CA ILE A 24 -9.66 0.54 17.50
C ILE A 24 -8.88 -0.10 16.35
N GLY A 25 -8.05 0.71 15.69
CA GLY A 25 -7.19 0.29 14.60
C GLY A 25 -5.77 -0.05 15.07
N CYS A 26 -4.84 -0.10 14.13
CA CYS A 26 -3.46 -0.51 14.40
C CYS A 26 -2.74 0.39 15.42
N GLY A 27 -1.85 -0.23 16.18
CA GLY A 27 -0.95 0.45 17.13
C GLY A 27 -1.59 0.90 18.45
N LEU A 28 -2.86 0.56 18.69
CA LEU A 28 -3.59 0.83 19.92
C LEU A 28 -4.19 -0.46 20.48
N GLU A 29 -4.16 -0.62 21.79
CA GLU A 29 -4.82 -1.72 22.50
C GLU A 29 -5.70 -1.19 23.65
N ARG A 30 -6.71 -1.95 24.04
CA ARG A 30 -7.53 -1.62 25.22
C ARG A 30 -6.75 -1.95 26.49
N VAL A 31 -6.78 -1.04 27.45
CA VAL A 31 -6.27 -1.34 28.79
C VAL A 31 -7.26 -2.29 29.47
N ILE A 32 -6.79 -3.43 29.98
CA ILE A 32 -7.64 -4.51 30.52
C ILE A 32 -8.50 -4.02 31.71
N ASN A 33 -7.97 -3.10 32.52
CA ASN A 33 -8.61 -2.60 33.74
C ASN A 33 -9.14 -1.17 33.63
N ASP A 34 -9.06 -0.56 32.44
CA ASP A 34 -9.49 0.82 32.21
C ASP A 34 -10.18 0.95 30.84
N PRO A 35 -11.51 0.86 30.80
CA PRO A 35 -12.25 0.80 29.56
C PRO A 35 -12.28 2.12 28.79
N ASP A 36 -11.92 3.24 29.43
CA ASP A 36 -11.94 4.57 28.82
C ASP A 36 -10.57 5.00 28.30
N ASN A 37 -9.55 4.16 28.48
CA ASN A 37 -8.19 4.43 28.05
C ASN A 37 -7.65 3.36 27.10
N LEU A 38 -6.78 3.81 26.19
CA LEU A 38 -6.07 2.98 25.23
C LEU A 38 -4.58 3.05 25.49
N LEU A 39 -3.93 1.90 25.41
CA LEU A 39 -2.48 1.78 25.46
C LEU A 39 -1.92 1.93 24.04
N VAL A 40 -0.95 2.82 23.89
CA VAL A 40 -0.16 2.91 22.66
C VAL A 40 0.86 1.77 22.67
N VAL A 41 0.83 0.92 21.64
CA VAL A 41 1.77 -0.22 21.50
C VAL A 41 2.76 -0.01 20.36
N GLN A 42 2.53 0.98 19.49
CA GLN A 42 3.43 1.33 18.39
C GLN A 42 3.67 2.83 18.32
N PRO A 43 4.91 3.27 18.06
CA PRO A 43 5.23 4.69 17.96
C PRO A 43 4.61 5.28 16.69
N GLY A 44 4.09 6.50 16.78
CA GLY A 44 3.61 7.20 15.60
C GLY A 44 2.69 8.37 15.90
N VAL A 45 1.98 8.80 14.87
CA VAL A 45 1.04 9.92 14.96
C VAL A 45 -0.37 9.38 15.17
N ARG A 46 -1.03 9.79 16.25
CA ARG A 46 -2.41 9.37 16.52
C ARG A 46 -3.37 10.02 15.53
N ARG A 47 -4.20 9.20 14.88
CA ARG A 47 -5.25 9.64 13.96
C ARG A 47 -6.62 9.25 14.52
N VAL A 48 -7.56 10.18 14.38
CA VAL A 48 -8.93 10.02 14.88
C VAL A 48 -9.88 10.52 13.80
N SER A 49 -10.67 9.62 13.22
CA SER A 49 -11.62 9.94 12.16
C SER A 49 -12.85 9.04 12.23
N HIS A 50 -14.05 9.63 12.08
CA HIS A 50 -15.33 8.92 12.02
C HIS A 50 -15.51 7.80 13.08
N GLY A 51 -15.19 8.08 14.35
CA GLY A 51 -15.32 7.08 15.43
C GLY A 51 -14.25 5.97 15.40
N LYS A 52 -13.22 6.11 14.56
CA LYS A 52 -12.06 5.20 14.51
C LYS A 52 -10.82 5.89 15.03
N GLN A 53 -9.99 5.15 15.76
CA GLN A 53 -8.69 5.62 16.23
C GLN A 53 -7.58 4.63 15.86
N TRP A 54 -6.45 5.13 15.39
CA TRP A 54 -5.29 4.30 15.06
C TRP A 54 -4.01 5.12 15.15
N MET A 55 -2.87 4.43 15.24
CA MET A 55 -1.55 5.01 15.10
C MET A 55 -1.13 4.97 13.63
N ALA A 56 -0.75 6.13 13.08
CA ALA A 56 -0.05 6.19 11.81
C ALA A 56 1.43 5.86 12.06
N VAL A 57 1.80 4.62 11.79
CA VAL A 57 3.12 4.03 12.06
C VAL A 57 3.93 3.92 10.78
N HIS A 58 5.24 4.20 10.87
CA HIS A 58 6.16 3.90 9.78
C HIS A 58 6.66 2.46 9.79
N SER A 59 6.14 1.64 8.88
CA SER A 59 6.46 0.21 8.79
C SER A 59 6.63 -0.26 7.34
N ARG A 60 7.47 -1.29 7.18
CA ARG A 60 7.64 -2.07 5.94
C ARG A 60 7.07 -3.48 6.05
N ARG A 61 6.71 -3.93 7.26
CA ARG A 61 6.18 -5.28 7.50
C ARG A 61 4.67 -5.26 7.34
N TYR A 62 4.18 -5.97 6.34
CA TYR A 62 2.75 -6.11 6.09
C TYR A 62 2.11 -7.10 7.09
N VAL A 63 0.94 -6.71 7.61
CA VAL A 63 0.08 -7.57 8.42
C VAL A 63 -1.27 -7.64 7.71
N PRO A 64 -1.73 -8.82 7.27
CA PRO A 64 -2.97 -8.96 6.53
C PRO A 64 -4.18 -8.45 7.30
N GLN A 65 -5.03 -7.66 6.65
CA GLN A 65 -6.32 -7.24 7.18
C GLN A 65 -7.42 -7.53 6.15
N LYS A 66 -8.60 -7.91 6.65
CA LYS A 66 -9.77 -8.16 5.80
C LYS A 66 -10.11 -6.90 4.98
N GLY A 67 -10.29 -7.07 3.67
CA GLY A 67 -10.60 -6.01 2.72
C GLY A 67 -9.37 -5.35 2.08
N ASP A 68 -8.16 -5.73 2.50
CA ASP A 68 -6.93 -5.22 1.90
C ASP A 68 -6.77 -5.74 0.46
N ARG A 69 -6.40 -4.84 -0.45
CA ARG A 69 -6.00 -5.22 -1.81
C ARG A 69 -4.48 -5.35 -1.87
N VAL A 70 -3.99 -6.51 -2.32
CA VAL A 70 -2.59 -6.90 -2.23
C VAL A 70 -2.10 -7.50 -3.54
N ILE A 71 -0.79 -7.38 -3.79
CA ILE A 71 -0.13 -8.11 -4.88
C ILE A 71 0.59 -9.32 -4.30
N GLY A 72 0.25 -10.50 -4.80
CA GLY A 72 0.83 -11.76 -4.40
C GLY A 72 1.65 -12.40 -5.52
N ILE A 73 2.55 -13.31 -5.14
CA ILE A 73 3.33 -14.15 -6.06
C ILE A 73 2.91 -15.60 -5.83
N VAL A 74 2.48 -16.30 -6.89
CA VAL A 74 2.12 -17.71 -6.79
C VAL A 74 3.36 -18.53 -6.44
N THR A 75 3.32 -19.21 -5.30
CA THR A 75 4.43 -20.04 -4.80
C THR A 75 4.24 -21.50 -5.16
N SER A 76 3.01 -22.02 -5.03
CA SER A 76 2.68 -23.38 -5.44
C SER A 76 1.19 -23.51 -5.78
N ALA A 77 0.87 -24.53 -6.56
CA ALA A 77 -0.50 -24.92 -6.87
C ALA A 77 -0.75 -26.33 -6.32
N HIS A 78 -1.79 -26.49 -5.50
CA HIS A 78 -2.15 -27.76 -4.87
C HIS A 78 -3.64 -28.05 -5.11
N GLY A 79 -3.93 -28.88 -6.11
CA GLY A 79 -5.30 -29.32 -6.41
C GLY A 79 -6.22 -28.15 -6.75
N GLU A 80 -7.01 -27.71 -5.76
CA GLU A 80 -8.02 -26.65 -5.86
C GLU A 80 -7.56 -25.32 -5.22
N THR A 81 -6.37 -25.28 -4.62
CA THR A 81 -5.87 -24.06 -3.98
C THR A 81 -4.52 -23.65 -4.52
N PHE A 82 -4.28 -22.35 -4.59
CA PHE A 82 -2.98 -21.77 -4.89
C PHE A 82 -2.43 -21.14 -3.61
N LYS A 83 -1.16 -21.42 -3.31
CA LYS A 83 -0.40 -20.74 -2.26
C LYS A 83 0.25 -19.50 -2.84
N ILE A 84 0.06 -18.37 -2.17
CA ILE A 84 0.45 -17.04 -2.63
C ILE A 84 1.24 -16.34 -1.54
N ASP A 85 2.47 -15.96 -1.87
CA ASP A 85 3.26 -15.08 -1.00
C ASP A 85 2.79 -13.63 -1.16
N ILE A 86 2.22 -13.07 -0.09
CA ILE A 86 1.81 -11.66 0.01
C ILE A 86 2.79 -10.79 0.82
N GLY A 87 3.91 -11.34 1.29
CA GLY A 87 4.89 -10.62 2.12
C GLY A 87 4.43 -10.41 3.57
N ALA A 88 3.51 -11.25 4.05
CA ALA A 88 3.11 -11.35 5.44
C ALA A 88 3.97 -12.37 6.20
N ALA A 89 3.63 -12.65 7.46
CA ALA A 89 4.27 -13.72 8.22
C ALA A 89 3.92 -15.11 7.66
N ASP A 90 2.65 -15.28 7.30
CA ASP A 90 2.11 -16.53 6.76
C ASP A 90 1.84 -16.41 5.26
N ILE A 91 1.90 -17.55 4.56
CA ILE A 91 1.55 -17.66 3.15
C ILE A 91 0.02 -17.63 3.04
N ALA A 92 -0.50 -16.84 2.10
CA ALA A 92 -1.91 -16.80 1.81
C ALA A 92 -2.32 -17.97 0.89
N PHE A 93 -3.60 -18.32 0.91
CA PHE A 93 -4.17 -19.22 -0.09
C PHE A 93 -5.36 -18.59 -0.81
N ILE A 94 -5.58 -19.01 -2.05
CA ILE A 94 -6.76 -18.65 -2.84
C ILE A 94 -7.36 -19.92 -3.45
N ASN A 95 -8.70 -20.01 -3.44
CA ASN A 95 -9.41 -21.07 -4.13
C ASN A 95 -9.53 -20.74 -5.63
N PHE A 96 -9.40 -21.74 -6.50
CA PHE A 96 -9.62 -21.55 -7.94
C PHE A 96 -11.02 -20.98 -8.26
N LEU A 97 -12.04 -21.28 -7.45
CA LEU A 97 -13.39 -20.74 -7.60
C LEU A 97 -13.50 -19.23 -7.30
N SER A 98 -12.49 -18.64 -6.65
CA SER A 98 -12.46 -17.22 -6.29
C SER A 98 -11.99 -16.32 -7.43
N PHE A 99 -12.14 -16.76 -8.67
CA PHE A 99 -11.81 -16.05 -9.90
C PHE A 99 -13.07 -15.88 -10.76
N GLU A 100 -13.15 -14.77 -11.50
CA GLU A 100 -14.30 -14.48 -12.34
C GLU A 100 -14.43 -15.51 -13.48
N GLY A 101 -15.64 -16.04 -13.68
CA GLY A 101 -15.94 -16.99 -14.75
C GLY A 101 -15.34 -18.40 -14.58
N VAL A 102 -14.77 -18.71 -13.41
CA VAL A 102 -14.19 -20.04 -13.14
C VAL A 102 -15.25 -21.04 -12.70
N THR A 103 -15.20 -22.23 -13.30
CA THR A 103 -16.00 -23.41 -12.92
C THR A 103 -15.08 -24.62 -12.76
N ARG A 104 -15.57 -25.72 -12.17
CA ARG A 104 -14.77 -26.98 -12.06
C ARG A 104 -14.22 -27.49 -13.40
N ARG A 105 -14.86 -27.12 -14.53
CA ARG A 105 -14.44 -27.48 -15.89
C ARG A 105 -13.45 -26.49 -16.49
N ASN A 106 -13.51 -25.21 -16.10
CA ASN A 106 -12.66 -24.14 -16.61
C ASN A 106 -11.75 -23.61 -15.50
N ARG A 107 -10.55 -24.17 -15.37
CA ARG A 107 -9.60 -23.79 -14.31
C ARG A 107 -8.79 -22.54 -14.71
N PRO A 108 -8.47 -21.65 -13.76
CA PRO A 108 -7.63 -20.49 -14.03
C PRO A 108 -6.21 -20.95 -14.38
N ASN A 109 -5.63 -20.36 -15.43
CA ASN A 109 -4.29 -20.67 -15.89
C ASN A 109 -3.26 -19.84 -15.10
N LEU A 110 -2.97 -20.27 -13.87
CA LEU A 110 -1.97 -19.67 -13.00
C LEU A 110 -0.78 -20.62 -12.83
N LYS A 111 0.42 -20.10 -13.05
CA LYS A 111 1.68 -20.81 -12.89
C LYS A 111 2.45 -20.27 -11.69
N VAL A 112 3.36 -21.10 -11.19
CA VAL A 112 4.31 -20.68 -10.14
C VAL A 112 5.16 -19.52 -10.67
N GLY A 113 5.26 -18.46 -9.88
CA GLY A 113 5.93 -17.20 -10.24
C GLY A 113 5.00 -16.13 -10.80
N ASP A 114 3.75 -16.46 -11.17
CA ASP A 114 2.80 -15.46 -11.66
C ASP A 114 2.42 -14.48 -10.55
N LEU A 115 2.15 -13.24 -10.97
CA LEU A 115 1.70 -12.17 -10.09
C LEU A 115 0.17 -12.10 -10.08
N ILE A 116 -0.40 -11.94 -8.90
CA ILE A 116 -1.85 -11.85 -8.72
C ILE A 116 -2.18 -10.59 -7.93
N TYR A 117 -3.19 -9.86 -8.38
CA TYR A 117 -3.83 -8.80 -7.62
C TYR A 117 -5.15 -9.30 -7.04
N ALA A 118 -5.24 -9.37 -5.71
CA ALA A 118 -6.36 -9.98 -5.00
C ALA A 118 -6.74 -9.16 -3.76
N THR A 119 -7.93 -9.41 -3.24
CA THR A 119 -8.42 -8.87 -1.97
C THR A 119 -8.34 -9.92 -0.87
N VAL A 120 -7.98 -9.52 0.35
CA VAL A 120 -7.98 -10.39 1.52
C VAL A 120 -9.41 -10.57 2.02
N THR A 121 -9.96 -11.78 1.94
CA THR A 121 -11.31 -12.13 2.41
C THR A 121 -11.35 -12.38 3.91
N SER A 122 -10.35 -13.12 4.40
CA SER A 122 -10.23 -13.51 5.80
C SER A 122 -8.78 -13.36 6.25
N ALA A 123 -8.58 -12.72 7.40
CA ALA A 123 -7.29 -12.57 8.05
C ALA A 123 -7.51 -12.63 9.57
N THR A 124 -7.44 -13.84 10.11
CA THR A 124 -7.46 -14.06 11.56
C THR A 124 -6.04 -14.30 12.07
N LYS A 125 -5.75 -13.96 13.32
CA LYS A 125 -4.40 -14.04 13.90
C LYS A 125 -3.83 -15.47 13.93
N HIS A 126 -4.69 -16.48 13.88
CA HIS A 126 -4.33 -17.88 14.11
C HIS A 126 -4.49 -18.77 12.87
N LEU A 127 -4.95 -18.23 11.74
CA LEU A 127 -5.14 -18.98 10.50
C LEU A 127 -4.42 -18.28 9.35
N GLU A 128 -4.05 -19.06 8.35
CA GLU A 128 -3.51 -18.56 7.10
C GLU A 128 -4.53 -17.61 6.43
N PRO A 129 -4.09 -16.47 5.87
CA PRO A 129 -4.97 -15.52 5.23
C PRO A 129 -5.56 -16.07 3.93
N GLU A 130 -6.83 -15.82 3.70
CA GLU A 130 -7.55 -16.23 2.50
C GLU A 130 -7.75 -15.05 1.55
N LEU A 131 -7.50 -15.26 0.26
CA LEU A 131 -7.64 -14.25 -0.79
C LEU A 131 -8.83 -14.55 -1.71
N THR A 132 -9.34 -13.50 -2.36
CA THR A 132 -10.32 -13.57 -3.44
C THR A 132 -9.95 -12.63 -4.58
N CYS A 133 -10.21 -13.04 -5.82
CA CYS A 133 -10.11 -12.20 -7.01
C CYS A 133 -11.48 -11.76 -7.53
N VAL A 134 -12.55 -11.97 -6.76
CA VAL A 134 -13.91 -11.51 -7.07
C VAL A 134 -14.50 -10.71 -5.92
N ASP A 135 -15.34 -9.74 -6.24
CA ASP A 135 -16.10 -9.00 -5.23
C ASP A 135 -17.36 -9.77 -4.77
N GLY A 136 -18.18 -9.18 -3.91
CA GLY A 136 -19.41 -9.80 -3.40
C GLY A 136 -20.47 -10.13 -4.46
N GLU A 137 -20.42 -9.51 -5.64
CA GLU A 137 -21.25 -9.78 -6.82
C GLU A 137 -20.61 -10.81 -7.77
N GLY A 138 -19.42 -11.33 -7.44
CA GLY A 138 -18.71 -12.34 -8.24
C GLY A 138 -17.94 -11.77 -9.44
N ARG A 139 -17.73 -10.45 -9.53
CA ARG A 139 -17.00 -9.79 -10.62
C ARG A 139 -15.54 -9.52 -10.23
N ALA A 140 -14.60 -9.58 -11.17
CA ALA A 140 -13.19 -9.36 -10.82
C ALA A 140 -12.86 -7.90 -10.53
N ARG A 141 -13.56 -6.93 -11.13
CA ARG A 141 -13.33 -5.48 -10.94
C ARG A 141 -11.82 -5.09 -11.03
N GLY A 142 -11.09 -5.70 -11.96
CA GLY A 142 -9.65 -5.48 -12.16
C GLY A 142 -8.71 -6.32 -11.29
N MET A 143 -9.24 -7.26 -10.49
CA MET A 143 -8.46 -8.30 -9.81
C MET A 143 -8.16 -9.47 -10.75
N GLY A 144 -7.21 -10.32 -10.38
CA GLY A 144 -6.79 -11.48 -11.17
C GLY A 144 -5.28 -11.52 -11.40
N SER A 145 -4.85 -12.26 -12.42
CA SER A 145 -3.44 -12.30 -12.80
C SER A 145 -3.00 -10.97 -13.41
N LEU A 146 -1.83 -10.49 -12.99
CA LEU A 146 -1.22 -9.32 -13.61
C LEU A 146 -0.55 -9.70 -14.93
N PRO A 147 -0.58 -8.81 -15.94
CA PRO A 147 0.06 -9.07 -17.22
C PRO A 147 1.57 -9.34 -17.09
N SER A 148 2.10 -10.14 -18.01
CA SER A 148 3.54 -10.33 -18.13
C SER A 148 4.25 -9.05 -18.61
N GLY A 149 5.55 -8.98 -18.30
CA GLY A 149 6.44 -7.89 -18.77
C GLY A 149 6.41 -6.61 -17.92
N GLY A 150 5.86 -6.65 -16.72
CA GLY A 150 5.95 -5.53 -15.76
C GLY A 150 7.08 -5.70 -14.74
N PHE A 151 7.38 -4.62 -14.04
CA PHE A 151 8.38 -4.52 -12.98
C PHE A 151 7.70 -4.46 -11.61
N LEU A 152 8.00 -5.44 -10.75
CA LEU A 152 7.51 -5.49 -9.37
C LEU A 152 8.61 -5.06 -8.40
N PHE A 153 8.30 -4.14 -7.49
CA PHE A 153 9.21 -3.74 -6.42
C PHE A 153 8.49 -3.55 -5.09
N LYS A 154 9.29 -3.51 -4.01
CA LYS A 154 8.82 -3.34 -2.64
C LYS A 154 9.10 -1.91 -2.16
N THR A 155 8.17 -1.37 -1.39
CA THR A 155 8.18 -0.01 -0.80
C THR A 155 7.67 -0.05 0.65
N SER A 156 7.72 1.06 1.36
CA SER A 156 7.05 1.16 2.67
C SER A 156 5.53 1.14 2.51
N LEU A 157 4.85 0.67 3.56
CA LEU A 157 3.39 0.63 3.56
C LEU A 157 2.80 2.04 3.52
N ASN A 158 3.51 3.03 4.05
CA ASN A 158 3.07 4.42 4.02
C ASN A 158 3.16 5.03 2.64
N LEU A 159 4.23 4.74 1.90
CA LEU A 159 4.34 5.21 0.54
C LEU A 159 3.17 4.72 -0.31
N VAL A 160 2.82 3.43 -0.21
CA VAL A 160 1.65 2.89 -0.91
C VAL A 160 0.35 3.54 -0.44
N ARG A 161 0.12 3.66 0.88
CA ARG A 161 -1.08 4.32 1.43
C ARG A 161 -1.19 5.77 0.98
N ARG A 162 -0.07 6.48 0.86
CA ARG A 162 -0.01 7.86 0.38
C ARG A 162 -0.35 7.92 -1.10
N ILE A 163 0.26 7.07 -1.92
CA ILE A 163 0.00 6.99 -3.38
C ILE A 163 -1.46 6.68 -3.68
N LEU A 164 -2.07 5.76 -2.92
CA LEU A 164 -3.48 5.39 -3.04
C LEU A 164 -4.44 6.40 -2.40
N SER A 165 -3.95 7.41 -1.69
CA SER A 165 -4.80 8.44 -1.10
C SER A 165 -5.46 9.26 -2.21
N PRO A 166 -6.76 9.59 -2.10
CA PRO A 166 -7.45 10.44 -3.08
C PRO A 166 -6.85 11.85 -3.16
N THR A 167 -6.08 12.26 -2.16
CA THR A 167 -5.41 13.56 -2.12
C THR A 167 -4.06 13.57 -2.82
N SER A 168 -3.48 12.40 -3.13
CA SER A 168 -2.15 12.28 -3.73
C SER A 168 -2.21 12.64 -5.21
N ARG A 169 -1.29 13.51 -5.63
CA ARG A 169 -1.17 13.95 -7.02
C ARG A 169 -0.04 13.25 -7.77
N LEU A 170 0.74 12.42 -7.08
CA LEU A 170 1.99 11.86 -7.60
C LEU A 170 1.79 11.10 -8.92
N LEU A 171 0.88 10.12 -8.94
CA LEU A 171 0.65 9.30 -10.14
C LEU A 171 0.08 10.13 -11.29
N SER A 172 -0.84 11.05 -10.99
CA SER A 172 -1.43 11.92 -11.99
C SER A 172 -0.42 12.86 -12.62
N LEU A 173 0.59 13.31 -11.88
CA LEU A 173 1.67 14.15 -12.41
C LEU A 173 2.61 13.35 -13.31
N ILE A 174 3.08 12.18 -12.86
CA ILE A 174 3.93 11.31 -13.68
C ILE A 174 3.21 10.89 -14.97
N GLY A 175 1.90 10.62 -14.88
CA GLY A 175 1.07 10.20 -16.00
C GLY A 175 0.84 11.25 -17.09
N LYS A 176 1.20 12.53 -16.85
CA LYS A 176 1.12 13.57 -17.88
C LYS A 176 2.18 13.39 -18.96
N ASP A 177 3.37 12.99 -18.55
CA ASP A 177 4.54 12.88 -19.44
C ASP A 177 4.83 11.41 -19.82
N ILE A 178 4.60 10.48 -18.89
CA ILE A 178 4.92 9.06 -19.07
C ILE A 178 3.64 8.22 -19.06
N LYS A 179 3.43 7.41 -20.11
CA LYS A 179 2.32 6.46 -20.16
C LYS A 179 2.73 5.14 -19.51
N PHE A 180 2.06 4.77 -18.42
CA PHE A 180 2.30 3.51 -17.71
C PHE A 180 1.02 2.96 -17.09
N GLU A 181 1.00 1.65 -16.89
CA GLU A 181 0.05 0.93 -16.05
C GLU A 181 0.70 0.70 -14.69
N ILE A 182 -0.09 0.85 -13.62
CA ILE A 182 0.36 0.62 -12.26
C ILE A 182 -0.69 -0.15 -11.48
N THR A 183 -0.23 -1.10 -10.68
CA THR A 183 -1.04 -1.76 -9.65
C THR A 183 -0.31 -1.62 -8.33
N SER A 184 -1.00 -1.14 -7.30
CA SER A 184 -0.43 -0.92 -5.97
C SER A 184 -1.16 -1.78 -4.95
N GLY A 185 -0.43 -2.70 -4.31
CA GLY A 185 -0.93 -3.51 -3.21
C GLY A 185 -0.55 -2.89 -1.87
N ILE A 186 -1.51 -2.81 -0.94
CA ILE A 186 -1.34 -2.22 0.40
C ILE A 186 -0.25 -2.92 1.23
N ASN A 187 0.20 -4.10 0.78
CA ASN A 187 1.33 -4.87 1.29
C ASN A 187 2.71 -4.30 0.92
N GLY A 188 2.77 -3.08 0.40
CA GLY A 188 4.03 -2.44 0.03
C GLY A 188 4.59 -2.92 -1.31
N ARG A 189 3.82 -3.68 -2.09
CA ARG A 189 4.23 -4.17 -3.41
C ARG A 189 3.57 -3.34 -4.50
N ILE A 190 4.37 -2.84 -5.43
CA ILE A 190 3.90 -2.05 -6.56
C ILE A 190 4.40 -2.72 -7.84
N TRP A 191 3.49 -2.93 -8.78
CA TRP A 191 3.76 -3.41 -10.12
C TRP A 191 3.56 -2.28 -11.12
N ILE A 192 4.53 -2.09 -12.01
CA ILE A 192 4.50 -1.05 -13.06
C ILE A 192 4.77 -1.71 -14.40
N LYS A 193 4.02 -1.32 -15.42
CA LYS A 193 4.30 -1.67 -16.81
C LYS A 193 4.27 -0.41 -17.67
N GLY A 194 5.32 -0.22 -18.45
CA GLY A 194 5.42 0.90 -19.39
C GLY A 194 5.88 0.39 -20.75
N ILE A 195 5.89 1.29 -21.74
CA ILE A 195 6.36 0.97 -23.09
C ILE A 195 7.89 0.86 -23.09
N ASN A 196 8.56 1.82 -22.44
CA ASN A 196 10.02 1.92 -22.40
C ASN A 196 10.55 1.52 -21.02
N VAL A 197 11.59 0.68 -20.98
CA VAL A 197 12.23 0.27 -19.71
C VAL A 197 12.84 1.47 -18.98
N VAL A 198 13.40 2.44 -19.71
CA VAL A 198 14.00 3.66 -19.15
C VAL A 198 12.95 4.49 -18.41
N GLU A 199 11.74 4.62 -18.99
CA GLU A 199 10.61 5.28 -18.35
C GLU A 199 10.15 4.51 -17.11
N VAL A 200 10.03 3.18 -17.18
CA VAL A 200 9.66 2.35 -16.00
C VAL A 200 10.64 2.55 -14.85
N VAL A 201 11.95 2.58 -15.14
CA VAL A 201 13.00 2.85 -14.14
C VAL A 201 12.84 4.26 -13.56
N ALA A 202 12.53 5.26 -14.39
CA ALA A 202 12.28 6.63 -13.94
C ALA A 202 11.05 6.70 -13.02
N VAL A 203 9.92 6.08 -13.38
CA VAL A 203 8.71 6.03 -12.55
C VAL A 203 9.00 5.35 -11.21
N HIS A 204 9.68 4.20 -11.22
CA HIS A 204 10.11 3.51 -10.01
C HIS A 204 10.93 4.43 -9.09
N ARG A 205 11.91 5.16 -9.66
CA ARG A 205 12.76 6.08 -8.92
C ARG A 205 11.96 7.24 -8.33
N ILE A 206 11.11 7.89 -9.13
CA ILE A 206 10.27 9.01 -8.68
C ILE A 206 9.39 8.57 -7.51
N ILE A 207 8.75 7.39 -7.63
CA ILE A 207 7.92 6.84 -6.56
C ILE A 207 8.73 6.65 -5.28
N LYS A 208 9.89 5.99 -5.37
CA LYS A 208 10.74 5.69 -4.21
C LYS A 208 11.30 6.95 -3.55
N ASP A 209 11.80 7.88 -4.35
CA ASP A 209 12.43 9.12 -3.89
C ASP A 209 11.38 10.11 -3.33
N SER A 210 10.11 9.97 -3.73
CA SER A 210 9.04 10.82 -3.20
C SER A 210 8.72 10.59 -1.72
N GLU A 211 9.18 9.48 -1.10
CA GLU A 211 8.69 8.99 0.21
C GLU A 211 8.65 10.05 1.32
N PHE A 212 9.65 10.93 1.36
CA PHE A 212 9.78 11.96 2.40
C PHE A 212 9.46 13.37 1.92
N ILE A 213 8.96 13.51 0.69
CA ILE A 213 8.61 14.79 0.10
C ILE A 213 7.19 15.18 0.51
N PRO A 214 6.98 16.38 1.07
CA PRO A 214 5.65 16.90 1.37
C PRO A 214 4.78 17.05 0.12
N GLU A 215 3.48 16.80 0.23
CA GLU A 215 2.53 16.91 -0.90
C GLU A 215 2.58 18.26 -1.67
N PRO A 216 2.78 19.43 -1.03
CA PRO A 216 2.91 20.70 -1.75
C PRO A 216 4.13 20.76 -2.69
N ASP A 217 5.20 20.04 -2.36
CA ASP A 217 6.48 20.08 -3.10
C ASP A 217 6.58 18.99 -4.18
N ILE A 218 5.62 18.05 -4.19
CA ILE A 218 5.56 16.94 -5.16
C ILE A 218 5.56 17.44 -6.62
N PRO A 219 4.81 18.48 -7.03
CA PRO A 219 4.84 18.96 -8.41
C PRO A 219 6.24 19.37 -8.87
N ALA A 220 6.90 20.26 -8.11
CA ALA A 220 8.26 20.72 -8.42
C ALA A 220 9.27 19.58 -8.43
N PHE A 221 9.13 18.62 -7.51
CA PHE A 221 9.96 17.42 -7.49
C PHE A 221 9.78 16.55 -8.74
N VAL A 222 8.54 16.28 -9.15
CA VAL A 222 8.25 15.45 -10.33
C VAL A 222 8.78 16.13 -11.59
N ASP A 223 8.52 17.42 -11.77
CA ASP A 223 8.98 18.19 -12.93
C ASP A 223 10.52 18.18 -13.05
N LYS A 224 11.23 18.28 -11.92
CA LYS A 224 12.69 18.16 -11.86
C LYS A 224 13.19 16.77 -12.28
N GLN A 225 12.54 15.69 -11.85
CA GLN A 225 12.93 14.33 -12.23
C GLN A 225 12.64 14.04 -13.71
N ILE A 226 11.53 14.55 -14.23
CA ILE A 226 11.14 14.40 -15.65
C ILE A 226 12.09 15.21 -16.54
N SER A 227 12.45 16.43 -16.15
CA SER A 227 13.45 17.24 -16.85
C SER A 227 14.79 16.51 -16.96
N ARG A 228 15.20 15.86 -15.86
CA ARG A 228 16.42 15.03 -15.83
C ARG A 228 16.33 13.80 -16.74
N LEU A 229 15.14 13.21 -16.90
CA LEU A 229 14.93 12.06 -17.79
C LEU A 229 15.14 12.44 -19.27
N TYR A 230 14.63 13.60 -19.68
CA TYR A 230 14.76 14.10 -21.05
C TYR A 230 16.05 14.89 -21.31
N GLY A 231 16.92 15.02 -20.30
CA GLY A 231 18.23 15.67 -20.44
C GLY A 231 18.18 17.20 -20.48
N PHE A 232 17.09 17.82 -20.02
CA PHE A 232 17.03 19.27 -19.88
C PHE A 232 17.91 19.74 -18.70
N PRO A 233 18.64 20.86 -18.83
CA PRO A 233 19.38 21.42 -17.72
C PRO A 233 18.40 21.80 -16.61
N VAL A 234 18.54 21.13 -15.47
CA VAL A 234 17.82 21.52 -14.26
C VAL A 234 18.40 22.87 -13.86
N SER A 235 17.57 23.92 -13.78
CA SER A 235 18.00 25.19 -13.21
C SER A 235 18.53 24.92 -11.80
N SER A 236 19.82 25.06 -11.62
CA SER A 236 20.44 25.10 -10.30
C SER A 236 19.81 26.27 -9.56
N ASP A 237 19.15 25.99 -8.44
CA ASP A 237 18.86 27.03 -7.45
C ASP A 237 20.21 27.53 -6.90
N GLU A 238 20.87 28.42 -7.63
CA GLU A 238 21.88 29.33 -7.08
C GLU A 238 21.16 30.56 -6.56
N SER A 239 20.88 30.57 -5.26
CA SER A 239 21.03 31.76 -4.39
C SER A 239 20.67 31.42 -2.95
N ASN A 240 21.68 30.95 -2.21
CA ASN A 240 22.10 31.73 -1.05
C ASN A 240 23.62 31.60 -0.87
N ASN A 241 24.32 32.55 -1.50
CA ASN A 241 25.46 33.27 -0.92
C ASN A 241 25.17 33.58 0.56
N ASP A 242 26.10 33.48 1.52
CA ASP A 242 27.49 33.90 1.47
C ASP A 242 28.42 32.93 2.23
N ARG A 243 29.59 32.65 1.62
CA ARG A 243 30.84 32.61 2.36
C ARG A 243 31.44 34.02 2.31
N THR A 244 31.80 34.55 3.47
CA THR A 244 32.95 35.43 3.82
C THR A 244 32.54 36.60 4.70
N SER A 245 32.82 36.51 6.01
CA SER A 245 33.66 37.41 6.83
C SER A 245 33.53 37.03 8.30
#